data_AF-A0ABC9SQJ8-F1
#
_entry.id   AF-A0ABC9SQJ8-F1
#
_cell.length_a   1.000
_cell.length_b   1.000
_cell.length_c   1.000
_cell.angle_alpha   90.00
_cell.angle_beta   90.00
_cell.angle_gamma   90.00
#
_symmetry.space_group_name_H-M   'P 1'
#
loop_
_entity.id
_entity.type
_entity.pdbx_description
1 polymer ?
#
loop_
_entity_poly.entity_id
_entity_poly.type
_entity_poly.pdbx_seq_one_letter_code
_entity_poly.pdbx_strand_id
1 'polypeptide(L)'
;MTIGQLLAHFKRKPHVRNVLKDNYLKLTKAEYANLCDWEHVHVNMTPVNKDYRLDDGVNIIEVFCKNNVFKLWIEVSNKSVVRSYLM
;
A
#
# COMPACT_ATOMS: atom_id res chain seq x y z
N MET A 1 10.57 -3.17 -25.79
CA MET A 1 10.67 -2.65 -24.41
C MET A 1 10.90 -1.15 -24.50
N THR A 2 9.98 -0.32 -24.03
CA THR A 2 10.15 1.15 -24.07
C THR A 2 11.11 1.61 -22.97
N ILE A 3 11.72 2.80 -23.12
CA ILE A 3 12.62 3.38 -22.10
C ILE A 3 11.94 3.43 -20.72
N GLY A 4 10.64 3.73 -20.68
CA GLY A 4 9.85 3.71 -19.44
C GLY A 4 9.75 2.32 -18.80
N GLN A 5 9.64 1.26 -19.59
CA GLN A 5 9.62 -0.12 -19.09
C GLN A 5 10.99 -0.54 -18.53
N LEU A 6 12.09 -0.07 -19.15
CA LEU A 6 13.45 -0.35 -18.68
C LEU A 6 13.73 0.31 -17.32
N LEU A 7 13.31 1.57 -17.14
CA LEU A 7 13.43 2.28 -15.87
C LEU A 7 12.52 1.67 -14.78
N ALA A 8 11.32 1.23 -15.15
CA ALA A 8 10.42 0.52 -14.25
C ALA A 8 11.00 -0.83 -13.79
N HIS A 9 11.86 -1.48 -14.60
CA HIS A 9 12.50 -2.73 -14.22
C HIS A 9 13.34 -2.58 -12.93
N PHE A 10 14.10 -1.49 -12.80
CA PHE A 10 14.91 -1.20 -11.62
C PHE A 10 14.14 -0.53 -10.47
N LYS A 11 12.95 0.01 -10.74
CA LYS A 11 12.13 0.64 -9.71
C LYS A 11 11.66 -0.41 -8.70
N ARG A 12 11.63 -0.04 -7.41
CA ARG A 12 11.02 -0.86 -6.36
C ARG A 12 9.52 -0.61 -6.32
N LYS A 13 8.76 -1.69 -6.12
CA LYS A 13 7.29 -1.62 -5.93
C LYS A 13 6.94 -0.68 -4.76
N PRO A 14 5.80 0.04 -4.83
CA PRO A 14 5.38 0.95 -3.76
C PRO A 14 5.16 0.20 -2.46
N HIS A 15 5.64 0.75 -1.35
CA HIS A 15 5.48 0.13 -0.03
C HIS A 15 4.17 0.60 0.62
N VAL A 16 3.36 -0.32 1.14
CA VAL A 16 2.03 -0.03 1.73
C VAL A 16 2.09 1.12 2.74
N ARG A 17 3.00 1.06 3.72
CA ARG A 17 3.21 2.15 4.69
C ARG A 17 3.44 3.53 4.04
N ASN A 18 4.28 3.61 3.02
CA ASN A 18 4.56 4.89 2.37
C ASN A 18 3.31 5.41 1.66
N VAL A 19 2.59 4.50 0.99
CA VAL A 19 1.33 4.85 0.32
C VAL A 19 0.27 5.31 1.33
N LEU A 20 0.13 4.67 2.48
CA LEU A 20 -0.74 5.11 3.57
C LEU A 20 -0.32 6.48 4.13
N LYS A 21 0.99 6.69 4.34
CA LYS A 21 1.55 7.96 4.83
C LYS A 21 1.28 9.13 3.89
N ASP A 22 1.36 8.89 2.59
CA ASP A 22 1.19 9.92 1.57
C ASP A 22 -0.29 10.30 1.38
N ASN A 23 -1.23 9.39 1.67
CA ASN A 23 -2.64 9.58 1.37
C ASN A 23 -3.52 9.91 2.59
N TYR A 24 -3.19 9.44 3.81
CA TYR A 24 -4.08 9.71 4.96
C TYR A 24 -3.49 9.43 6.35
N LEU A 25 -2.75 8.34 6.51
CA LEU A 25 -2.34 7.78 7.81
C LEU A 25 -0.84 7.96 8.00
N LYS A 26 -0.45 9.04 8.67
CA LYS A 26 0.95 9.29 9.07
C LYS A 26 1.37 8.38 10.22
N LEU A 27 1.51 7.09 9.92
CA LEU A 27 2.00 6.08 10.85
C LEU A 27 3.52 6.11 10.91
N THR A 28 4.06 6.01 12.11
CA THR A 28 5.47 5.68 12.31
C THR A 28 5.75 4.26 11.84
N LYS A 29 7.04 3.93 11.66
CA LYS A 29 7.45 2.57 11.29
C LYS A 29 7.02 1.53 12.34
N ALA A 30 7.06 1.90 13.63
CA ALA A 30 6.69 1.02 14.73
C ALA A 30 5.18 0.80 14.78
N GLU A 31 4.37 1.86 14.67
CA GLU A 31 2.90 1.74 14.66
C GLU A 31 2.42 0.89 13.48
N TYR A 32 2.97 1.11 12.29
CA TYR A 32 2.64 0.29 11.12
C TYR A 32 3.03 -1.17 11.31
N ALA A 33 4.20 -1.46 11.88
CA ALA A 33 4.62 -2.83 12.16
C ALA A 33 3.66 -3.52 13.15
N ASN A 34 3.29 -2.84 14.23
CA ASN A 34 2.33 -3.37 15.20
C ASN A 34 0.96 -3.67 14.56
N LEU A 35 0.47 -2.79 13.68
CA LEU A 35 -0.78 -3.03 12.95
C LEU A 35 -0.69 -4.24 12.00
N CYS A 36 0.45 -4.45 11.35
CA CYS A 36 0.69 -5.66 10.55
C CYS A 36 0.76 -6.91 11.43
N ASP A 37 1.46 -6.85 12.57
CA ASP A 37 1.61 -7.98 13.49
C ASP A 37 0.28 -8.40 14.14
N TRP A 38 -0.66 -7.46 14.29
CA TRP A 38 -2.05 -7.72 14.72
C TRP A 38 -3.00 -8.05 13.57
N GLU A 39 -2.49 -8.23 12.34
CA GLU A 39 -3.29 -8.51 11.14
C GLU A 39 -4.37 -7.45 10.86
N HIS A 40 -4.12 -6.19 11.24
CA HIS A 40 -5.05 -5.07 11.01
C HIS A 40 -4.83 -4.36 9.68
N VAL A 41 -3.78 -4.68 8.93
CA VAL A 41 -3.52 -4.12 7.59
C VAL A 41 -3.72 -5.22 6.57
N HIS A 42 -4.74 -5.06 5.74
CA HIS A 42 -5.04 -5.98 4.65
C HIS A 42 -4.83 -5.31 3.30
N VAL A 43 -4.39 -6.09 2.32
CA VAL A 43 -4.40 -5.71 0.91
C VAL A 43 -5.23 -6.75 0.16
N ASN A 44 -6.26 -6.30 -0.54
CA ASN A 44 -7.21 -7.17 -1.24
C ASN A 44 -7.77 -8.27 -0.30
N MET A 45 -8.24 -7.87 0.88
CA MET A 45 -8.78 -8.75 1.93
C MET A 45 -7.79 -9.77 2.52
N THR A 46 -6.50 -9.65 2.22
CA THR A 46 -5.46 -10.55 2.75
C THR A 46 -4.56 -9.79 3.72
N PRO A 47 -4.31 -10.28 4.95
CA PRO A 47 -3.40 -9.63 5.88
C PRO A 47 -1.98 -9.58 5.29
N VAL A 48 -1.29 -8.45 5.48
CA VAL A 48 0.04 -8.23 4.92
C VAL A 48 1.09 -8.01 6.00
N ASN A 49 2.32 -8.40 5.67
CA ASN A 49 3.47 -8.14 6.54
C ASN A 49 3.96 -6.67 6.43
N LYS A 50 4.83 -6.31 7.37
CA LYS A 50 5.38 -4.94 7.48
C LYS A 50 6.26 -4.49 6.31
N ASP A 51 6.71 -5.40 5.45
CA ASP A 51 7.57 -5.10 4.30
C ASP A 51 6.82 -5.23 2.95
N TYR A 52 5.50 -5.42 3.02
CA TYR A 52 4.67 -5.67 1.85
C TYR A 52 4.67 -4.50 0.87
N ARG A 53 4.76 -4.85 -0.41
CA ARG A 53 4.77 -3.90 -1.52
C ARG A 53 3.66 -4.24 -2.50
N LEU A 54 3.01 -3.20 -3.01
CA LEU A 54 1.89 -3.32 -3.92
C LEU A 54 2.35 -3.80 -5.29
N ASP A 55 1.58 -4.71 -5.87
CA ASP A 55 1.74 -5.14 -7.25
C ASP A 55 1.12 -4.14 -8.21
N ASP A 56 1.56 -4.19 -9.48
CA ASP A 56 0.90 -3.44 -10.55
C ASP A 56 -0.53 -3.95 -10.73
N GLY A 57 -1.45 -3.02 -10.97
CA GLY A 57 -2.90 -3.26 -10.97
C GLY A 57 -3.61 -2.52 -9.85
N VAL A 58 -4.83 -2.97 -9.57
CA VAL A 58 -5.69 -2.40 -8.53
C VAL A 58 -5.43 -3.10 -7.21
N ASN A 59 -5.20 -2.31 -6.17
CA ASN A 59 -4.99 -2.76 -4.80
C ASN A 59 -5.95 -2.02 -3.88
N ILE A 60 -6.67 -2.74 -3.03
CA ILE A 60 -7.51 -2.17 -1.99
C ILE A 60 -6.80 -2.38 -0.67
N ILE A 61 -6.40 -1.30 0.00
CA ILE A 61 -5.78 -1.35 1.32
C ILE A 61 -6.86 -1.10 2.36
N GLU A 62 -7.00 -2.01 3.31
CA GLU A 62 -7.92 -1.91 4.43
C GLU A 62 -7.11 -1.84 5.72
N VAL A 63 -7.35 -0.82 6.55
CA VAL A 63 -6.71 -0.67 7.86
C VAL A 63 -7.80 -0.67 8.93
N PHE A 64 -7.79 -1.71 9.76
CA PHE A 64 -8.74 -1.91 10.85
C PHE A 64 -8.23 -1.21 12.12
N CYS A 65 -8.92 -0.15 12.53
CA CYS A 65 -8.54 0.67 13.69
C CYS A 65 -9.68 0.69 14.71
N LYS A 66 -9.62 -0.20 15.71
CA LYS A 66 -10.57 -0.34 16.83
C LYS A 66 -12.05 -0.44 16.41
N ASN A 67 -12.65 0.68 16.02
CA ASN A 67 -14.07 0.80 15.67
C ASN A 67 -14.32 1.25 14.23
N ASN A 68 -13.27 1.61 13.48
CA ASN A 68 -13.38 2.11 12.10
C ASN A 68 -12.51 1.30 11.16
N VAL A 69 -12.98 1.15 9.93
CA VAL A 69 -12.20 0.58 8.83
C VAL A 69 -11.87 1.70 7.87
N PHE A 70 -10.58 1.91 7.64
CA PHE A 70 -10.10 2.81 6.61
C PHE A 70 -9.86 2.02 5.34
N LYS A 71 -10.49 2.40 4.23
CA LYS A 71 -10.35 1.72 2.94
C LYS A 71 -9.77 2.67 1.89
N LEU A 72 -8.70 2.26 1.24
CA LEU A 72 -8.00 3.04 0.24
C LEU A 72 -7.87 2.22 -1.04
N TRP A 73 -8.49 2.71 -2.11
CA TRP A 73 -8.36 2.12 -3.44
C TRP A 73 -7.16 2.71 -4.14
N ILE A 74 -6.29 1.87 -4.72
CA ILE A 74 -5.02 2.30 -5.30
C ILE A 74 -4.77 1.61 -6.63
N GLU A 75 -4.46 2.42 -7.64
CA GLU A 75 -3.98 1.92 -8.93
C GLU A 75 -2.47 2.09 -9.00
N VAL A 76 -1.77 0.99 -9.24
CA VAL A 76 -0.32 0.95 -9.42
C VAL A 76 -0.03 0.57 -10.87
N SER A 77 0.80 1.36 -11.54
CA SER A 77 1.27 1.06 -12.89
C SER A 77 2.77 1.34 -12.98
N ASN A 78 3.52 0.42 -13.57
CA ASN A 78 4.98 0.51 -13.67
C ASN A 78 5.62 0.79 -12.29
N LYS A 79 5.19 0.05 -11.27
CA LYS A 79 5.66 0.13 -9.88
C LYS A 79 5.52 1.52 -9.26
N SER A 80 4.51 2.28 -9.68
CA SER A 80 4.22 3.64 -9.24
C SER A 80 2.74 3.78 -8.96
N VAL A 81 2.38 4.42 -7.85
CA VAL A 81 0.97 4.78 -7.62
C VAL A 81 0.59 5.85 -8.63
N VAL A 82 -0.41 5.56 -9.47
CA VAL A 82 -0.92 6.48 -10.48
C VAL A 82 -2.24 7.12 -10.07
N ARG A 83 -3.02 6.43 -9.23
CA ARG A 83 -4.27 6.94 -8.65
C ARG A 83 -4.48 6.39 -7.24
N SER A 84 -5.12 7.18 -6.41
CA SER A 84 -5.57 6.80 -5.08
C SER A 84 -6.90 7.47 -4.78
N TYR A 85 -7.83 6.71 -4.18
CA TYR A 85 -9.14 7.20 -3.76
C TYR A 85 -9.46 6.66 -2.37
N LEU A 86 -9.80 7.58 -1.46
CA LEU A 86 -10.35 7.25 -0.17
C LEU A 86 -11.81 6.82 -0.34
N MET A 87 -12.16 5.65 0.19
CA MET A 87 -13.52 5.09 0.16
C MET A 87 -14.21 5.24 1.50
#